data_AF-A0A935IRL1-F1
#
_entry.id   AF-A0A935IRL1-F1
#
_cell.length_a   1.000
_cell.length_b   1.000
_cell.length_c   1.000
_cell.angle_alpha   90.00
_cell.angle_beta   90.00
_cell.angle_gamma   90.00
#
_symmetry.space_group_name_H-M   'P 1'
#
loop_
_entity.id
_entity.type
_entity.pdbx_description
1 polymer ?
#
loop_
_entity_poly.entity_id
_entity_poly.type
_entity_poly.pdbx_seq_one_letter_code
_entity_poly.pdbx_strand_id
1 'polypeptide(L)'
;MEPAITDFINDNKIATVCFITKEGKPYCINCFYLLDEENHVLMFKSSSGASHDEMVLPNANIAGTILPDSIDILKIKGIQFSGKILSKEDVDKFKLSSQYTKKYPFSLAMPGYIWGFC
;
A
#
# COMPACT_ATOMS: atom_id res chain seq x y z
N MET A 1 -2.97 -3.74 16.22
CA MET A 1 -3.28 -2.33 15.85
C MET A 1 -4.45 -1.84 16.70
N GLU A 2 -4.52 -0.55 17.05
CA GLU A 2 -5.67 0.01 17.78
C GLU A 2 -6.93 -0.03 16.92
N PRO A 3 -8.11 -0.42 17.45
CA PRO A 3 -9.34 -0.56 16.64
C PRO A 3 -9.69 0.69 15.82
N ALA A 4 -9.57 1.88 16.41
CA ALA A 4 -9.87 3.14 15.73
C ALA A 4 -8.95 3.41 14.51
N ILE A 5 -7.69 2.94 14.55
CA ILE A 5 -6.76 3.06 13.43
C ILE A 5 -7.13 2.04 12.34
N THR A 6 -7.40 0.80 12.72
CA THR A 6 -7.84 -0.25 11.80
C THR A 6 -9.11 0.16 11.05
N ASP A 7 -10.12 0.64 11.78
CA ASP A 7 -11.37 1.12 11.21
C ASP A 7 -11.13 2.28 10.24
N PHE A 8 -10.30 3.25 10.63
CA PHE A 8 -9.95 4.36 9.75
C PHE A 8 -9.27 3.89 8.46
N ILE A 9 -8.36 2.92 8.54
CA ILE A 9 -7.69 2.36 7.36
C ILE A 9 -8.70 1.60 6.50
N ASN A 10 -9.64 0.86 7.09
CA ASN A 10 -10.63 0.09 6.33
C ASN A 10 -11.74 0.96 5.69
N ASP A 11 -12.07 2.10 6.30
CA ASP A 11 -13.08 3.04 5.79
C ASP A 11 -12.58 3.84 4.58
N ASN A 12 -11.26 3.91 4.37
CA ASN A 12 -10.63 4.65 3.30
C ASN A 12 -10.01 3.71 2.26
N LYS A 13 -9.78 4.23 1.05
CA LYS A 13 -9.43 3.40 -0.11
C LYS A 13 -8.12 3.76 -0.76
N ILE A 14 -7.70 5.03 -0.65
CA ILE A 14 -6.55 5.57 -1.37
C ILE A 14 -5.46 5.92 -0.37
N ALA A 15 -4.25 5.45 -0.66
CA ALA A 15 -3.05 5.87 0.04
C ALA A 15 -2.14 6.63 -0.93
N THR A 16 -1.40 7.59 -0.39
CA THR A 16 -0.20 8.12 -1.03
C THR A 16 1.00 7.39 -0.45
N VAL A 17 1.79 6.72 -1.30
CA VAL A 17 2.99 5.98 -0.91
C VAL A 17 4.20 6.64 -1.56
N CYS A 18 5.20 6.96 -0.75
CA CYS A 18 6.50 7.48 -1.15
C CYS A 18 7.56 6.40 -0.99
N PHE A 19 8.31 6.13 -2.06
CA PHE A 19 9.45 5.23 -2.09
C PHE A 19 10.75 6.04 -2.18
N ILE A 20 11.85 5.45 -1.70
CA ILE A 20 13.19 5.90 -2.07
C ILE A 20 13.65 5.11 -3.29
N THR A 21 13.93 5.80 -4.40
CA THR A 21 14.44 5.17 -5.62
C THR A 21 15.89 4.70 -5.45
N LYS A 22 16.36 3.88 -6.39
CA LYS A 22 17.77 3.44 -6.49
C LYS A 22 18.76 4.62 -6.48
N GLU A 23 18.35 5.77 -7.01
CA GLU A 23 19.14 7.02 -7.05
C GLU A 23 19.01 7.86 -5.77
N GLY A 24 18.32 7.36 -4.74
CA GLY A 24 18.11 8.04 -3.48
C GLY A 24 17.08 9.18 -3.54
N LYS A 25 16.23 9.23 -4.57
CA LYS A 25 15.21 10.27 -4.72
C LYS A 25 13.85 9.79 -4.19
N PRO A 26 13.02 10.68 -3.62
CA PRO A 26 11.65 10.32 -3.27
C PRO A 26 10.79 10.21 -4.54
N TYR A 27 9.91 9.21 -4.58
CA TYR A 27 8.92 9.04 -5.64
C TYR A 27 7.58 8.67 -5.05
N CYS A 28 6.53 9.45 -5.32
CA CYS A 28 5.20 9.24 -4.77
C CYS A 28 4.24 8.65 -5.81
N ILE A 29 3.40 7.73 -5.36
CA ILE A 29 2.23 7.24 -6.10
C ILE A 29 0.97 7.41 -5.25
N ASN A 30 -0.18 7.46 -5.92
CA ASN A 30 -1.46 7.18 -5.29
C ASN A 30 -1.91 5.79 -5.71
N CYS A 31 -2.41 5.00 -4.76
CA CYS A 31 -2.87 3.64 -5.04
C CYS A 31 -4.09 3.28 -4.20
N PHE A 32 -4.93 2.43 -4.77
CA PHE A 32 -5.89 1.67 -3.96
C PHE A 32 -5.15 0.65 -3.12
N TYR A 33 -5.54 0.50 -1.87
CA TYR A 33 -4.92 -0.46 -0.96
C TYR A 33 -5.92 -1.44 -0.33
N LEU A 34 -5.35 -2.44 0.34
CA LEU A 34 -6.03 -3.32 1.27
C LEU A 34 -5.14 -3.48 2.51
N LEU A 35 -5.75 -3.55 3.69
CA LEU A 35 -5.07 -3.90 4.93
C LEU A 35 -5.23 -5.41 5.19
N ASP A 36 -4.11 -6.10 5.37
CA ASP A 36 -4.07 -7.37 6.09
C ASP A 36 -3.93 -7.08 7.58
N GLU A 37 -5.04 -7.17 8.30
CA GLU A 37 -5.07 -6.89 9.74
C GLU A 37 -4.27 -7.89 10.57
N GLU A 38 -4.19 -9.15 10.14
CA GLU A 38 -3.50 -10.22 10.86
C GLU A 38 -1.99 -9.99 10.84
N ASN A 39 -1.45 -9.66 9.67
CA ASN A 39 -0.01 -9.44 9.48
C ASN A 39 0.40 -7.97 9.59
N HIS A 40 -0.56 -7.05 9.77
CA HIS A 40 -0.35 -5.60 9.77
C HIS A 40 0.33 -5.08 8.50
N VAL A 41 -0.07 -5.62 7.35
CA VAL A 41 0.51 -5.29 6.05
C VAL A 41 -0.49 -4.47 5.23
N LEU A 42 -0.05 -3.31 4.76
CA LEU A 42 -0.75 -2.59 3.70
C LEU A 42 -0.25 -3.10 2.35
N MET A 43 -1.19 -3.39 1.46
CA MET A 43 -0.89 -3.92 0.14
C MET A 43 -1.61 -3.15 -0.96
N PHE A 44 -0.99 -3.05 -2.11
CA PHE A 44 -1.58 -2.45 -3.31
C PHE A 44 -1.21 -3.24 -4.56
N LYS A 45 -1.99 -3.07 -5.61
CA LYS A 45 -1.68 -3.64 -6.92
C LYS A 45 -1.05 -2.59 -7.83
N SER A 46 0.03 -2.97 -8.50
CA SER A 46 0.62 -2.19 -9.60
C SER A 46 0.52 -2.95 -10.91
N SER A 47 0.40 -2.22 -12.02
CA SER A 47 0.50 -2.78 -13.36
C SER A 47 1.95 -3.15 -13.69
N SER A 48 2.13 -4.24 -14.42
CA SER A 48 3.46 -4.63 -14.89
C SER A 48 4.09 -3.53 -15.74
N GLY A 49 5.31 -3.12 -15.41
CA GLY A 49 6.04 -2.07 -16.14
C GLY A 49 5.69 -0.66 -15.66
N ALA A 50 5.09 -0.52 -14.48
CA ALA A 50 4.96 0.78 -13.86
C ALA A 50 6.35 1.34 -13.54
N SER A 51 6.54 2.66 -13.65
CA SER A 51 7.86 3.27 -13.49
C SER A 51 8.52 2.95 -12.15
N HIS A 52 7.73 2.72 -11.09
CA HIS A 52 8.27 2.37 -9.77
C HIS A 52 8.84 0.94 -9.69
N ASP A 53 8.44 0.02 -10.57
CA ASP A 53 8.94 -1.36 -10.62
C ASP A 53 10.46 -1.37 -10.89
N GLU A 54 10.92 -0.45 -11.75
CA GLU A 54 12.34 -0.32 -12.10
C GLU A 54 13.10 0.56 -11.10
N MET A 55 12.41 1.49 -10.44
CA MET A 55 13.03 2.50 -9.58
C MET A 55 13.21 2.04 -8.13
N VAL A 56 12.38 1.12 -7.64
CA VAL A 56 12.36 0.74 -6.21
C VAL A 56 13.14 -0.54 -5.97
N LEU A 57 13.98 -0.56 -4.94
CA LEU A 57 14.70 -1.77 -4.51
C LEU A 57 13.83 -2.65 -3.63
N PRO A 58 14.04 -3.98 -3.64
CA PRO A 58 13.52 -4.86 -2.59
C PRO A 58 13.92 -4.33 -1.21
N ASN A 59 13.03 -4.40 -0.22
CA ASN A 59 13.24 -3.90 1.14
C ASN A 59 13.54 -2.39 1.25
N ALA A 60 13.24 -1.60 0.20
CA ALA A 60 13.34 -0.15 0.26
C ALA A 60 12.45 0.43 1.36
N ASN A 61 12.95 1.48 2.03
CA ASN A 61 12.15 2.24 2.98
C ASN A 61 11.05 2.99 2.24
N ILE A 62 9.88 3.02 2.86
CA ILE A 62 8.71 3.76 2.36
C ILE A 62 8.09 4.58 3.48
N ALA A 63 7.37 5.61 3.09
CA ALA A 63 6.51 6.39 3.96
C ALA A 63 5.25 6.79 3.19
N GLY A 64 4.19 7.15 3.88
CA GLY A 64 2.96 7.53 3.22
C GLY A 64 1.87 8.01 4.15
N THR A 65 0.74 8.34 3.52
CA THR A 65 -0.44 8.85 4.21
C THR A 65 -1.73 8.27 3.67
N ILE A 66 -2.73 8.16 4.54
CA ILE A 66 -4.13 7.87 4.18
C ILE A 66 -4.98 9.04 4.67
N LEU A 67 -5.74 9.64 3.76
CA LEU A 67 -6.68 10.70 4.05
C LEU A 67 -8.12 10.19 3.94
N PRO A 68 -9.09 10.83 4.62
CA PRO A 68 -10.49 10.52 4.43
C PRO A 68 -10.97 10.96 3.04
N ASP A 69 -11.94 10.25 2.48
CA ASP A 69 -12.58 10.62 1.20
C ASP A 69 -13.20 12.04 1.24
N SER A 70 -13.64 12.48 2.42
CA SER A 70 -14.14 13.83 2.67
C SER A 70 -13.31 14.51 3.76
N ILE A 71 -12.78 15.70 3.44
CA ILE A 71 -11.87 16.45 4.30
C ILE A 71 -12.62 17.59 4.98
N ASP A 72 -12.64 17.60 6.32
CA ASP A 72 -13.01 18.77 7.11
C ASP A 72 -11.80 19.71 7.19
N ILE A 73 -11.92 20.89 6.57
CA ILE A 73 -10.85 21.91 6.51
C ILE A 73 -10.44 22.38 7.91
N LEU A 74 -11.35 22.37 8.88
CA LEU A 74 -11.07 22.78 10.26
C LEU A 74 -10.41 21.66 11.08
N LYS A 75 -10.51 20.40 10.63
CA LYS A 75 -10.07 19.21 11.35
C LYS A 75 -9.49 18.17 10.40
N ILE A 76 -8.33 18.49 9.83
CA ILE A 76 -7.57 17.53 9.02
C ILE A 76 -7.18 16.33 9.90
N LYS A 77 -7.56 15.14 9.46
CA LYS A 77 -7.20 13.86 10.06
C LYS A 77 -6.67 12.93 8.99
N GLY A 78 -5.80 12.01 9.38
CA GLY A 78 -5.23 11.02 8.48
C GLY A 78 -4.31 10.06 9.24
N ILE A 79 -3.92 9.00 8.55
CA ILE A 79 -2.87 8.09 9.01
C ILE A 79 -1.56 8.50 8.35
N GLN A 80 -0.50 8.50 9.14
CA GLN A 80 0.88 8.55 8.66
C GLN A 80 1.48 7.17 8.92
N PHE A 81 2.20 6.64 7.94
CA PHE A 81 2.89 5.37 8.09
C PHE A 81 4.28 5.42 7.47
N SER A 82 5.14 4.55 7.95
CA SER A 82 6.46 4.27 7.38
C SER A 82 6.77 2.81 7.57
N GLY A 83 7.53 2.22 6.66
CA GLY A 83 7.86 0.81 6.73
C GLY A 83 8.88 0.42 5.68
N LYS A 84 8.91 -0.87 5.35
CA LYS A 84 9.72 -1.41 4.28
C LYS A 84 8.87 -2.21 3.32
N ILE A 85 9.26 -2.16 2.04
CA ILE A 85 8.68 -3.05 1.03
C ILE A 85 9.00 -4.50 1.39
N LEU A 86 7.96 -5.33 1.36
CA LEU A 86 8.09 -6.76 1.59
C LEU A 86 8.84 -7.44 0.45
N SER A 87 9.57 -8.50 0.81
CA SER A 87 10.12 -9.43 -0.17
C SER A 87 8.99 -10.19 -0.88
N LYS A 88 9.30 -10.78 -2.04
CA LYS A 88 8.31 -11.61 -2.74
C LYS A 88 7.93 -12.83 -1.91
N GLU A 89 8.89 -13.37 -1.17
CA GLU A 89 8.70 -14.48 -0.25
C GLU A 89 7.69 -14.14 0.85
N ASP A 90 7.75 -12.92 1.40
CA ASP A 90 6.79 -12.46 2.41
C ASP A 90 5.40 -12.22 1.84
N VAL A 91 5.30 -11.66 0.62
CA VAL A 91 4.02 -11.50 -0.10
C VAL A 91 3.33 -12.85 -0.29
N ASP A 92 4.09 -13.89 -0.65
CA ASP A 92 3.58 -15.25 -0.84
C ASP A 92 3.23 -15.91 0.50
N LYS A 93 4.10 -15.77 1.52
CA LYS A 93 3.89 -16.29 2.88
C LYS A 93 2.59 -15.77 3.50
N PHE A 94 2.32 -14.48 3.37
CA PHE A 94 1.09 -13.84 3.87
C PHE A 94 -0.09 -13.98 2.90
N LYS A 95 0.10 -14.62 1.73
CA LYS A 95 -0.95 -14.85 0.72
C LYS A 95 -1.63 -13.57 0.24
N LEU A 96 -0.92 -12.44 0.21
CA LEU A 96 -1.49 -11.11 -0.07
C LEU A 96 -2.19 -11.08 -1.43
N SER A 97 -1.64 -11.76 -2.43
CA SER A 97 -2.24 -11.88 -3.77
C SER A 97 -3.64 -12.48 -3.77
N SER A 98 -3.85 -13.51 -2.95
CA SER A 98 -5.17 -14.13 -2.78
C SER A 98 -6.14 -13.21 -2.04
N GLN A 99 -5.67 -12.57 -0.95
CA GLN A 99 -6.46 -11.63 -0.17
C GLN A 99 -6.96 -10.45 -1.02
N TYR A 100 -6.05 -9.81 -1.77
CA TYR A 100 -6.37 -8.67 -2.63
C TYR A 100 -7.37 -9.05 -3.71
N THR A 101 -7.15 -10.19 -4.38
CA THR A 101 -8.04 -10.68 -5.43
C THR A 101 -9.43 -11.00 -4.90
N LYS A 102 -9.52 -11.60 -3.71
CA LYS A 102 -10.79 -11.90 -3.04
C LYS A 102 -11.59 -10.63 -2.73
N LYS A 103 -10.92 -9.56 -2.29
CA LYS A 103 -11.56 -8.26 -2.02
C LYS A 103 -11.94 -7.52 -3.32
N TYR A 104 -11.06 -7.58 -4.33
CA TYR A 104 -11.20 -6.86 -5.59
C TYR A 104 -11.13 -7.81 -6.79
N PRO A 105 -12.21 -8.56 -7.10
CA PRO A 105 -12.19 -9.56 -8.19
C PRO A 105 -11.87 -8.96 -9.56
N PHE A 106 -12.24 -7.69 -9.80
CA PHE A 106 -11.91 -6.98 -11.04
C PHE A 106 -10.40 -6.86 -11.28
N SER A 107 -9.58 -7.00 -10.23
CA SER A 107 -8.12 -6.98 -10.36
C SER A 107 -7.59 -8.11 -11.24
N LEU A 108 -8.30 -9.24 -11.40
CA LEU A 108 -7.89 -10.34 -12.27
C LEU A 108 -7.80 -9.95 -13.75
N ALA A 109 -8.62 -8.99 -14.18
CA ALA A 109 -8.62 -8.49 -15.55
C ALA A 109 -7.46 -7.53 -15.85
N MET A 110 -6.74 -7.08 -14.83
CA MET A 110 -5.62 -6.13 -14.95
C MET A 110 -4.29 -6.86 -14.75
N PRO A 111 -3.39 -6.92 -15.74
CA PRO A 111 -2.04 -7.42 -15.56
C PRO A 111 -1.32 -6.64 -14.46
N GLY A 112 -0.51 -7.32 -13.66
CA GLY A 112 0.20 -6.69 -12.56
C GLY A 112 0.53 -7.62 -11.41
N TYR A 113 1.09 -7.06 -10.36
CA TYR A 113 1.49 -7.80 -9.17
C TYR A 113 1.19 -7.02 -7.89
N ILE A 114 1.16 -7.74 -6.77
CA ILE A 114 0.86 -7.20 -5.46
C ILE A 114 2.15 -6.81 -4.76
N TRP A 115 2.14 -5.59 -4.25
CA TRP A 115 3.14 -5.06 -3.34
C TRP A 115 2.58 -5.09 -1.93
N GLY A 116 3.44 -5.35 -0.95
CA GLY A 116 3.11 -5.21 0.47
C GLY A 116 4.18 -4.42 1.20
N PHE A 117 3.81 -3.74 2.28
CA PHE A 117 4.73 -3.07 3.18
C PHE A 117 4.20 -3.07 4.62
N CYS A 118 5.13 -3.14 5.57
CA CYS A 118 4.91 -3.03 7.01
C CYS A 118 6.09 -2.35 7.71
#